data_AF-A0A382L6I3-F1
#
_entry.id   AF-A0A382L6I3-F1
#
_cell.length_a   1.000
_cell.length_b   1.000
_cell.length_c   1.000
_cell.angle_alpha   90.00
_cell.angle_beta   90.00
_cell.angle_gamma   90.00
#
_symmetry.space_group_name_H-M   'P 1'
#
loop_
_entity.id
_entity.type
_entity.pdbx_description
1 polymer ?
#
loop_
_entity_poly.entity_id
_entity_poly.type
_entity_poly.pdbx_seq_one_letter_code
_entity_poly.pdbx_strand_id
1 'polypeptide(L)' 'MGTFSAVSALETLSGGPALLLAAERRVVVVGGGFGGATAAKYLRLMDHNLQVTLVEPKR' A
#
# COMPACT_ATOMS: atom_id res chain seq x y z
N MET A 1 2.89 20.95 1.38
CA MET A 1 3.02 21.74 2.63
C MET A 1 1.67 22.37 2.89
N GLY A 2 0.89 22.11 3.93
CA GLY A 2 1.08 21.40 5.19
C GLY A 2 0.21 22.15 6.19
N THR A 3 -0.71 21.47 6.89
CA THR A 3 -1.20 21.91 8.20
C THR A 3 -1.46 20.68 9.04
N PHE A 4 -0.54 20.47 9.97
CA PHE A 4 -0.70 19.62 11.14
C PHE A 4 -1.55 20.36 12.18
N SER A 5 -2.54 19.69 12.75
CA SER A 5 -3.06 19.98 14.10
C SER A 5 -3.79 18.70 14.53
N ALA A 6 -3.10 17.73 15.13
CA ALA A 6 -2.77 17.69 16.55
C ALA A 6 -3.98 18.05 17.43
N VAL A 7 -4.52 17.05 18.13
CA VAL A 7 -5.32 17.24 19.36
C VAL A 7 -6.71 17.84 19.14
N SER A 8 -7.68 17.05 18.64
CA SER A 8 -9.10 17.40 18.87
C SER A 8 -10.08 16.22 19.01
N ALA A 9 -9.65 14.96 18.90
CA ALA A 9 -10.60 13.85 19.07
C ALA A 9 -9.97 12.62 19.71
N LEU A 10 -9.30 12.81 20.84
CA LEU A 10 -8.87 11.73 21.72
C LEU A 10 -10.07 10.94 22.29
N GLU A 11 -11.31 11.44 22.24
CA GLU A 11 -12.35 10.93 23.18
C GLU A 11 -13.71 10.71 22.52
N THR A 12 -13.81 9.71 21.65
CA THR A 12 -15.08 8.96 21.55
C THR A 12 -14.80 7.46 21.54
N LEU A 13 -14.30 7.04 22.71
CA LEU A 13 -14.40 5.70 23.27
C LEU A 13 -15.77 5.06 22.96
N SER A 14 -15.91 4.18 21.96
CA SER A 14 -17.02 3.21 21.91
C SER A 14 -16.89 2.13 20.82
N GLY A 15 -15.81 1.34 20.84
CA GLY A 15 -15.76 0.15 19.99
C GLY A 15 -14.49 -0.66 20.21
N GLY A 16 -14.61 -1.77 20.93
CA GLY A 16 -13.50 -2.67 21.26
C GLY A 16 -12.79 -3.32 20.06
N PRO A 17 -11.81 -4.19 20.32
CA PRO A 17 -10.68 -4.45 19.44
C PRO A 17 -11.09 -5.27 18.22
N ALA A 18 -10.86 -4.73 17.03
CA ALA A 18 -10.83 -5.52 15.81
C ALA A 18 -9.48 -5.31 15.12
N LEU A 19 -8.47 -5.91 15.71
CA LEU A 19 -7.27 -6.39 15.02
C LEU A 19 -7.66 -7.50 14.01
N LEU A 20 -8.63 -7.21 13.12
CA LEU A 20 -9.30 -8.20 12.28
C LEU A 20 -9.74 -7.55 10.95
N LEU A 21 -8.76 -7.19 10.14
CA LEU A 21 -8.89 -7.43 8.71
C LEU A 21 -7.50 -7.82 8.23
N ALA A 22 -7.38 -9.05 7.73
CA ALA A 22 -6.16 -9.54 7.10
C ALA A 22 -5.67 -8.48 6.10
N ALA A 23 -4.61 -7.74 6.45
CA ALA A 23 -4.08 -6.72 5.57
C ALA A 23 -3.60 -7.42 4.31
N GLU A 24 -4.32 -7.21 3.20
CA GLU A 24 -3.90 -7.74 1.92
C GLU A 24 -2.49 -7.23 1.63
N ARG A 25 -1.59 -8.13 1.24
CA ARG A 25 -0.21 -7.77 0.95
C ARG A 25 -0.18 -7.02 -0.38
N ARG A 26 -0.07 -5.70 -0.32
CA ARG A 26 -0.09 -4.80 -1.49
C ARG A 26 1.29 -4.23 -1.74
N VAL A 27 1.72 -4.24 -3.01
CA VAL A 27 3.01 -3.66 -3.45
C VAL A 27 2.80 -2.81 -4.68
N VAL A 28 3.35 -1.60 -4.66
CA VAL A 28 3.32 -0.68 -5.81
C VAL A 28 4.75 -0.50 -6.31
N VAL A 29 4.97 -0.81 -7.58
CA VAL A 29 6.24 -0.58 -8.27
C VAL A 29 6.11 0.69 -9.10
N VAL A 30 6.98 1.67 -8.84
CA VAL A 30 6.98 2.95 -9.55
C VAL A 30 8.11 2.94 -10.58
N GLY A 31 7.75 3.22 -11.83
CA GLY A 31 8.64 3.17 -12.99
C GLY A 31 8.57 1.84 -13.71
N GLY A 32 8.27 1.86 -15.01
CA GLY A 32 8.15 0.67 -15.87
C GLY A 32 9.31 0.47 -16.83
N GLY A 33 10.48 0.96 -16.47
CA GLY A 33 11.70 0.51 -17.15
C GLY A 33 11.94 -0.99 -16.93
N PHE A 34 12.97 -1.53 -17.59
CA PHE A 34 13.34 -2.94 -17.48
C PHE A 34 13.42 -3.47 -16.03
N GLY A 35 13.95 -2.66 -15.11
CA GLY A 35 14.06 -3.02 -13.69
C GLY A 35 12.71 -3.10 -12.98
N GLY A 36 11.82 -2.13 -13.20
CA GLY A 36 10.53 -2.06 -12.50
C GLY A 36 9.53 -3.11 -12.98
N ALA A 37 9.44 -3.34 -14.29
CA ALA A 37 8.63 -4.41 -14.85
C ALA A 37 9.13 -5.79 -14.39
N THR A 38 10.45 -5.98 -14.31
CA THR A 38 11.06 -7.21 -13.80
C THR A 38 10.75 -7.40 -12.32
N ALA A 39 10.93 -6.38 -11.49
CA ALA A 39 10.60 -6.45 -10.06
C ALA A 39 9.12 -6.81 -9.86
N ALA A 40 8.19 -6.16 -10.58
CA ALA A 40 6.77 -6.47 -10.51
C ALA A 40 6.47 -7.92 -10.92
N LYS A 41 7.11 -8.41 -12.00
CA LYS A 41 6.98 -9.79 -12.47
C LYS A 41 7.45 -10.80 -11.43
N TYR A 42 8.63 -10.60 -10.85
CA TYR A 42 9.19 -11.54 -9.87
C TYR A 42 8.41 -11.51 -8.55
N LEU A 43 7.93 -10.34 -8.11
CA LEU A 43 7.04 -10.24 -6.94
C LEU A 43 5.77 -11.06 -7.12
N ARG A 44 5.18 -11.05 -8.31
CA ARG A 44 3.98 -11.85 -8.62
C ARG A 44 4.26 -13.35 -8.74
N LEU A 45 5.45 -13.74 -9.21
CA LEU A 45 5.88 -15.14 -9.31
C LEU A 45 6.19 -15.75 -7.94
N MET A 46 6.76 -14.96 -7.03
CA MET A 46 7.15 -15.40 -5.69
C MET A 46 5.96 -15.56 -4.76
N ASP A 47 4.98 -14.65 -4.82
CA ASP A 47 3.73 -14.77 -4.09
C ASP A 47 2.56 -14.29 -4.96
N HIS A 48 1.71 -15.23 -5.34
CA HIS A 48 0.52 -14.95 -6.15
C HIS A 48 -0.58 -14.24 -5.34
N ASN A 49 -0.52 -14.29 -4.00
CA ASN A 49 -1.43 -13.57 -3.12
C ASN A 49 -1.05 -12.10 -2.96
N LEU A 50 0.11 -11.69 -3.48
CA LEU A 50 0.55 -10.29 -3.47
C LEU A 50 -0.19 -9.50 -4.54
N GLN A 51 -0.90 -8.44 -4.16
CA GLN A 51 -1.49 -7.51 -5.09
C GLN A 51 -0.43 -6.50 -5.55
N VAL A 52 0.10 -6.71 -6.76
CA VAL A 52 1.17 -5.90 -7.34
C VAL A 52 0.59 -4.92 -8.37
N THR A 53 0.92 -3.63 -8.24
CA THR A 53 0.55 -2.58 -9.20
C THR A 53 1.82 -1.94 -9.78
N LEU A 54 1.95 -1.88 -11.10
CA LEU A 54 3.04 -1.17 -11.78
C LEU A 54 2.53 0.20 -12.25
N VAL A 55 3.24 1.27 -11.88
CA VAL A 55 2.88 2.65 -12.21
C VAL A 55 3.94 3.25 -13.12
N GLU A 56 3.52 3.69 -14.30
CA GLU A 56 4.37 4.31 -15.31
C GLU A 56 3.95 5.77 -15.57
N PRO A 57 4.90 6.67 -15.89
CA PRO A 57 4.56 8.04 -16.23
C PRO A 57 3.76 8.06 -17.56
N LYS A 58 2.59 8.68 -17.53
CA LYS A 58 1.80 8.95 -18.74
C LYS A 58 2.50 10.06 -19.53
N ARG A 59 3.12 9.71 -20.66
CA ARG A 59 3.55 10.66 -21.69
C ARG A 59 2.74 10.45 -22.95
#